data_AF-A0A6C2USF4-F1
#
_entry.id   AF-A0A6C2USF4-F1
#
_cell.length_a   1.000
_cell.length_b   1.000
_cell.length_c   1.000
_cell.angle_alpha   90.00
_cell.angle_beta   90.00
_cell.angle_gamma   90.00
#
_symmetry.space_group_name_H-M   'P 1'
#
loop_
_entity.id
_entity.type
_entity.pdbx_description
1 polymer ?
#
loop_
_entity_poly.entity_id
_entity_poly.type
_entity_poly.pdbx_seq_one_letter_code
_entity_poly.pdbx_strand_id
1 'polypeptide(L)'
;MKWFQGTYTKRYNAQNKKWGHLFQGRYKSVVIDPEEAGYFRIACDYVHLNPPRAHLTGGAGWPGLKDFKWSSSWYLGRPARGDPPWLKLGRIVEEQTRRMHGHSARKEYLRSLEERVAEEGDPVDGAARAERYRHLQRGWCFGTDEFKTELRDELDASLEKLNRESMTGEPRRMHDESEAVRLLRQASAVVGLDLGEKERLKKKDPRKEVVAWFLRKKTPMGLEWIAGELEMGSRANVSRAFRNVEDTKDVTVRKWKRELQKMYGCAH
;
A
#
# COMPACT_ATOMS: atom_id res chain seq x y z
N MET A 1 8.09 -3.09 -13.37
CA MET A 1 7.91 -4.57 -13.54
C MET A 1 7.32 -5.02 -14.88
N LYS A 2 7.25 -4.16 -15.93
CA LYS A 2 6.56 -4.44 -17.20
C LYS A 2 7.06 -5.69 -17.94
N TRP A 3 8.38 -5.89 -17.99
CA TRP A 3 8.98 -7.06 -18.65
C TRP A 3 8.62 -8.38 -17.95
N PHE A 4 8.72 -8.43 -16.62
CA PHE A 4 8.42 -9.64 -15.84
C PHE A 4 6.93 -9.99 -15.88
N GLN A 5 6.04 -9.02 -15.66
CA GLN A 5 4.59 -9.30 -15.67
C GLN A 5 4.03 -9.53 -17.08
N GLY A 6 4.64 -8.93 -18.10
CA GLY A 6 4.22 -9.09 -19.50
C GLY A 6 4.96 -10.21 -20.21
N THR A 7 6.23 -9.98 -20.53
CA THR A 7 7.04 -10.86 -21.39
C THR A 7 7.21 -12.26 -20.78
N TYR A 8 7.61 -12.36 -19.52
CA TYR A 8 7.79 -13.67 -18.87
C TYR A 8 6.47 -14.44 -18.77
N THR A 9 5.39 -13.79 -18.29
CA THR A 9 4.06 -14.41 -18.22
C THR A 9 3.61 -14.98 -19.57
N LYS A 10 3.74 -14.19 -20.65
CA LYS A 10 3.39 -14.62 -22.01
C LYS A 10 4.19 -15.84 -22.44
N ARG A 11 5.51 -15.83 -22.23
CA ARG A 11 6.39 -16.94 -22.59
C ARG A 11 6.08 -18.20 -21.79
N TYR A 12 5.92 -18.08 -20.48
CA TYR A 12 5.56 -19.20 -19.61
C TYR A 12 4.23 -19.83 -20.02
N ASN A 13 3.21 -19.00 -20.26
CA ASN A 13 1.89 -19.44 -20.70
C ASN A 13 1.94 -20.17 -22.04
N ALA A 14 2.66 -19.62 -23.03
CA ALA A 14 2.85 -20.26 -24.33
C ALA A 14 3.54 -21.62 -24.21
N GLN A 15 4.62 -21.71 -23.42
CA GLN A 15 5.35 -22.96 -23.21
C GLN A 15 4.54 -24.03 -22.48
N ASN A 16 3.68 -23.64 -21.53
CA ASN A 16 2.93 -24.56 -20.68
C ASN A 16 1.47 -24.73 -21.11
N LYS A 17 1.06 -24.15 -22.25
CA LYS A 17 -0.34 -24.14 -22.73
C LYS A 17 -1.34 -23.61 -21.70
N LYS A 18 -0.94 -22.59 -20.93
CA LYS A 18 -1.77 -21.92 -19.92
C LYS A 18 -2.23 -20.55 -20.43
N TRP A 19 -3.28 -20.01 -19.81
CA TRP A 19 -3.82 -18.68 -20.12
C TRP A 19 -4.07 -17.90 -18.82
N GLY A 20 -4.03 -16.57 -18.90
CA GLY A 20 -4.27 -15.67 -17.76
C GLY A 20 -3.02 -15.06 -17.14
N HIS A 21 -3.19 -14.35 -16.04
CA HIS A 21 -2.11 -13.62 -15.38
C HIS A 21 -1.35 -14.52 -14.38
N LEU A 22 -0.02 -14.58 -14.51
CA LEU A 22 0.81 -15.41 -13.62
C LEU A 22 1.12 -14.72 -12.28
N PHE A 23 1.29 -13.40 -12.28
CA PHE A 23 1.75 -12.62 -11.11
C PHE A 23 0.78 -11.52 -10.66
N GLN A 24 -0.43 -11.46 -11.24
CA GLN A 24 -1.39 -10.40 -10.91
C GLN A 24 -1.78 -10.46 -9.43
N GLY A 25 -1.78 -9.30 -8.76
CA GLY A 25 -2.08 -9.19 -7.33
C GLY A 25 -1.03 -9.80 -6.40
N ARG A 26 0.10 -10.33 -6.92
CA ARG A 26 1.16 -11.00 -6.13
C ARG A 26 2.40 -10.14 -5.92
N TYR A 27 2.43 -8.92 -6.48
CA TYR A 27 3.52 -7.99 -6.32
C TYR A 27 3.08 -6.82 -5.46
N LYS A 28 3.99 -6.40 -4.57
CA LYS A 28 3.85 -5.22 -3.73
C LYS A 28 5.14 -4.43 -3.76
N SER A 29 5.02 -3.11 -3.81
CA SER A 29 6.12 -2.18 -3.61
C SER A 29 5.94 -1.53 -2.25
N VAL A 30 6.99 -1.57 -1.43
CA VAL A 30 7.05 -0.84 -0.16
C VAL A 30 8.28 0.04 -0.24
N VAL A 31 8.11 1.34 -0.07
CA VAL A 31 9.22 2.30 0.03
C VAL A 31 9.86 2.12 1.40
N ILE A 32 11.18 2.09 1.46
CA ILE A 32 11.93 1.84 2.70
C ILE A 32 12.72 3.09 3.01
N ASP A 33 12.61 3.56 4.25
CA ASP A 33 13.41 4.66 4.78
C ASP A 33 14.90 4.33 4.64
N PRO A 34 15.65 5.12 3.85
CA PRO A 34 17.04 4.84 3.60
C PRO A 34 17.95 5.35 4.70
N GLU A 35 17.51 6.28 5.54
CA GLU A 35 18.34 7.02 6.49
C GLU A 35 18.33 6.37 7.87
N GLU A 36 17.15 5.99 8.36
CA GLU A 36 17.05 5.40 9.69
C GLU A 36 17.48 3.93 9.69
N ALA A 37 18.36 3.58 10.63
CA ALA A 37 18.91 2.25 10.74
C ALA A 37 17.84 1.22 11.17
N GLY A 38 17.82 0.07 10.52
CA GLY A 38 16.98 -1.08 10.86
C GLY A 38 15.89 -1.37 9.84
N TYR A 39 15.31 -0.36 9.18
CA TYR A 39 14.23 -0.59 8.21
C TYR A 39 14.71 -1.42 7.00
N PHE A 40 15.87 -1.06 6.43
CA PHE A 40 16.48 -1.78 5.33
C PHE A 40 16.87 -3.21 5.73
N ARG A 41 17.52 -3.38 6.89
CA ARG A 41 17.83 -4.71 7.43
C ARG A 41 16.58 -5.56 7.60
N ILE A 42 15.54 -5.06 8.27
CA ILE A 42 14.30 -5.82 8.53
C ILE A 42 13.65 -6.27 7.22
N ALA A 43 13.62 -5.41 6.20
CA ALA A 43 13.08 -5.75 4.89
C ALA A 43 13.88 -6.87 4.20
N CYS A 44 15.20 -6.84 4.31
CA CYS A 44 16.03 -7.86 3.72
C CYS A 44 16.02 -9.19 4.52
N ASP A 45 15.95 -9.13 5.85
CA ASP A 45 15.75 -10.31 6.69
C ASP A 45 14.42 -10.99 6.37
N TYR A 46 13.35 -10.20 6.14
CA TYR A 46 12.07 -10.72 5.69
C TYR A 46 12.21 -11.55 4.41
N VAL A 47 13.03 -11.08 3.45
CA VAL A 47 13.33 -11.80 2.19
C VAL A 47 14.19 -13.03 2.44
N HIS A 48 15.27 -12.93 3.21
CA HIS A 48 16.15 -14.08 3.48
C HIS A 48 15.48 -15.18 4.31
N LEU A 49 14.50 -14.83 5.14
CA LEU A 49 13.72 -15.77 5.96
C LEU A 49 12.46 -16.28 5.26
N ASN A 50 12.15 -15.82 4.04
CA ASN A 50 11.02 -16.35 3.26
C ASN A 50 11.16 -17.84 2.92
N PRO A 51 12.32 -18.37 2.46
CA PRO A 51 12.45 -19.80 2.16
C PRO A 51 12.21 -20.70 3.38
N PRO A 52 12.82 -20.44 4.57
CA PRO A 52 12.45 -21.17 5.79
C PRO A 52 10.98 -21.08 6.14
N ARG A 53 10.40 -19.88 6.06
CA ARG A 53 8.97 -19.63 6.32
C ARG A 53 8.04 -20.37 5.35
N ALA A 54 8.51 -20.64 4.14
CA ALA A 54 7.80 -21.42 3.13
C ALA A 54 8.14 -22.93 3.20
N HIS A 55 8.87 -23.37 4.23
CA HIS A 55 9.35 -24.75 4.40
C HIS A 55 10.21 -25.26 3.23
N LEU A 56 10.94 -24.35 2.57
CA LEU A 56 11.86 -24.64 1.46
C LEU A 56 13.32 -24.76 1.92
N THR A 57 13.57 -24.78 3.23
CA THR A 57 14.90 -25.01 3.83
C THR A 57 14.79 -25.85 5.10
N GLY A 58 15.81 -26.66 5.41
CA GLY A 58 15.97 -27.34 6.70
C GLY A 58 15.14 -28.63 6.91
N GLY A 59 14.19 -28.95 6.02
CA GLY A 59 13.42 -30.20 6.05
C GLY A 59 14.02 -31.33 5.20
N ALA A 60 13.46 -32.54 5.29
CA ALA A 60 13.87 -33.70 4.50
C ALA A 60 13.73 -33.40 2.99
N GLY A 61 14.86 -33.13 2.33
CA GLY A 61 14.94 -32.82 0.89
C GLY A 61 15.28 -31.37 0.52
N TRP A 62 15.33 -30.45 1.49
CA TRP A 62 15.67 -29.04 1.22
C TRP A 62 17.00 -28.62 1.87
N PRO A 63 17.84 -27.82 1.19
CA PRO A 63 19.10 -27.35 1.74
C PRO A 63 18.89 -26.35 2.90
N GLY A 64 19.91 -26.14 3.73
CA GLY A 64 19.92 -25.03 4.68
C GLY A 64 20.07 -23.66 3.99
N LEU A 65 19.89 -22.56 4.73
CA LEU A 65 19.98 -21.19 4.19
C LEU A 65 21.29 -20.91 3.43
N LYS A 66 22.41 -21.44 3.94
CA LYS A 66 23.74 -21.31 3.32
C LYS A 66 23.86 -21.99 1.95
N ASP A 67 23.02 -23.01 1.71
CA ASP A 67 23.06 -23.86 0.52
C ASP A 67 21.85 -23.63 -0.41
N PHE A 68 20.93 -22.74 -0.03
CA PHE A 68 19.72 -22.41 -0.80
C PHE A 68 20.03 -21.48 -1.98
N LYS A 69 20.36 -22.06 -3.13
CA LYS A 69 20.83 -21.37 -4.36
C LYS A 69 19.86 -20.33 -4.94
N TRP A 70 18.58 -20.36 -4.57
CA TRP A 70 17.54 -19.44 -5.05
C TRP A 70 17.37 -18.19 -4.17
N SER A 71 18.34 -17.90 -3.31
CA SER A 71 18.38 -16.70 -2.45
C SER A 71 19.78 -16.10 -2.43
N SER A 72 19.87 -14.80 -2.15
CA SER A 72 21.15 -14.11 -1.88
C SER A 72 21.85 -14.63 -0.62
N SER A 73 21.14 -15.36 0.27
CA SER A 73 21.74 -16.02 1.44
C SER A 73 22.85 -17.01 1.06
N TRP A 74 22.76 -17.61 -0.13
CA TRP A 74 23.77 -18.52 -0.66
C TRP A 74 25.16 -17.87 -0.82
N TYR A 75 25.22 -16.55 -1.03
CA TYR A 75 26.46 -15.79 -1.17
C TYR A 75 27.08 -15.39 0.18
N LEU A 76 26.29 -15.41 1.27
CA LEU A 76 26.79 -15.08 2.62
C LEU A 76 27.80 -16.11 3.15
N GLY A 77 27.68 -17.37 2.72
CA GLY A 77 28.67 -18.41 3.05
C GLY A 77 29.97 -18.32 2.25
N ARG A 78 30.09 -17.38 1.30
CA ARG A 78 31.13 -17.36 0.27
C ARG A 78 31.95 -16.07 0.28
N PRO A 79 33.21 -16.12 -0.20
CA PRO A 79 34.03 -14.92 -0.35
C PRO A 79 33.41 -13.91 -1.32
N ALA A 80 33.47 -12.63 -0.97
CA ALA A 80 32.90 -11.53 -1.76
C ALA A 80 33.45 -11.41 -3.20
N ARG A 81 34.67 -11.92 -3.45
CA ARG A 81 35.30 -11.89 -4.79
C ARG A 81 34.49 -12.65 -5.84
N GLY A 82 33.67 -13.62 -5.45
CA GLY A 82 32.84 -14.42 -6.37
C GLY A 82 31.44 -13.84 -6.61
N ASP A 83 31.12 -12.70 -6.02
CA ASP A 83 29.79 -12.12 -6.15
C ASP A 83 29.59 -11.52 -7.55
N PRO A 84 28.39 -11.70 -8.14
CA PRO A 84 28.03 -10.97 -9.33
C PRO A 84 28.07 -9.46 -9.08
N PRO A 85 28.44 -8.63 -10.09
CA PRO A 85 28.62 -7.18 -9.90
C PRO A 85 27.34 -6.46 -9.44
N TRP A 86 26.17 -7.03 -9.73
CA TRP A 86 24.85 -6.53 -9.35
C TRP A 86 24.46 -6.88 -7.90
N LEU A 87 25.14 -7.82 -7.25
CA LEU A 87 24.81 -8.23 -5.88
C LEU A 87 25.55 -7.34 -4.88
N LYS A 88 24.79 -6.59 -4.07
CA LYS A 88 25.33 -5.71 -3.03
C LYS A 88 24.84 -6.15 -1.65
N LEU A 89 25.71 -6.84 -0.92
CA LEU A 89 25.46 -7.30 0.46
C LEU A 89 26.05 -6.37 1.53
N GLY A 90 26.86 -5.38 1.13
CA GLY A 90 27.62 -4.54 2.05
C GLY A 90 26.75 -3.87 3.11
N ARG A 91 25.77 -3.08 2.66
CA ARG A 91 24.86 -2.33 3.54
C ARG A 91 24.22 -3.21 4.61
N ILE A 92 23.61 -4.33 4.21
CA ILE A 92 22.91 -5.20 5.17
C ILE A 92 23.85 -5.92 6.13
N VAL A 93 24.99 -6.39 5.63
CA VAL A 93 25.99 -7.07 6.48
C VAL A 93 26.54 -6.09 7.50
N GLU A 94 26.88 -4.87 7.09
CA GLU A 94 27.39 -3.82 7.96
C GLU A 94 26.34 -3.36 8.97
N GLU A 95 25.10 -3.16 8.55
CA GLU A 95 23.99 -2.74 9.42
C GLU A 95 23.62 -3.80 10.48
N GLN A 96 23.75 -5.08 10.14
CA GLN A 96 23.49 -6.17 11.08
C GLN A 96 24.66 -6.41 12.03
N THR A 97 25.88 -6.48 11.50
CA THR A 97 27.05 -6.91 12.28
C THR A 97 27.81 -5.76 12.92
N ARG A 98 27.54 -4.52 12.49
CA ARG A 98 28.31 -3.31 12.84
C ARG A 98 29.80 -3.46 12.52
N ARG A 99 30.12 -4.28 11.51
CA ARG A 99 31.47 -4.58 11.05
C ARG A 99 31.58 -4.34 9.56
N MET A 100 32.76 -3.89 9.12
CA MET A 100 33.07 -3.72 7.70
C MET A 100 32.76 -4.99 6.91
N HIS A 101 32.10 -4.84 5.76
CA HIS A 101 31.68 -5.95 4.94
C HIS A 101 32.87 -6.80 4.47
N GLY A 102 32.85 -8.07 4.85
CA GLY A 102 33.87 -9.05 4.55
C GLY A 102 33.40 -10.47 4.84
N HIS A 103 34.27 -11.47 4.62
CA HIS A 103 33.91 -12.88 4.76
C HIS A 103 33.45 -13.25 6.17
N SER A 104 34.09 -12.69 7.21
CA SER A 104 33.71 -12.90 8.62
C SER A 104 32.34 -12.29 8.93
N ALA A 105 32.12 -11.03 8.57
CA ALA A 105 30.84 -10.34 8.79
C ALA A 105 29.68 -11.01 8.03
N ARG A 106 29.92 -11.53 6.81
CA ARG A 106 28.90 -12.30 6.09
C ARG A 106 28.50 -13.58 6.82
N LYS A 107 29.46 -14.33 7.34
CA LYS A 107 29.21 -15.55 8.13
C LYS A 107 28.47 -15.24 9.42
N GLU A 108 28.80 -14.12 10.06
CA GLU A 108 28.10 -13.64 11.26
C GLU A 108 26.65 -13.28 10.94
N TYR A 109 26.40 -12.57 9.83
CA TYR A 109 25.04 -12.30 9.38
C TYR A 109 24.27 -13.60 9.08
N LEU A 110 24.87 -14.52 8.31
CA LEU A 110 24.26 -15.81 8.02
C LEU A 110 23.89 -16.59 9.29
N ARG A 111 24.77 -16.61 10.30
CA ARG A 111 24.49 -17.24 11.60
C ARG A 111 23.27 -16.60 12.27
N SER A 112 23.19 -15.27 12.30
CA SER A 112 22.02 -14.58 12.87
C SER A 112 20.72 -14.90 12.14
N LEU A 113 20.77 -15.17 10.82
CA LEU A 113 19.61 -15.66 10.08
C LEU A 113 19.27 -17.10 10.45
N GLU A 114 20.27 -17.97 10.55
CA GLU A 114 20.10 -19.39 10.92
C GLU A 114 19.53 -19.55 12.34
N GLU A 115 19.95 -18.73 13.30
CA GLU A 115 19.38 -18.68 14.66
C GLU A 115 17.89 -18.33 14.61
N ARG A 116 17.51 -17.35 13.78
CA ARG A 116 16.12 -16.92 13.60
C ARG A 116 15.26 -17.89 12.78
N VAL A 117 15.85 -18.86 12.07
CA VAL A 117 15.07 -19.91 11.40
C VAL A 117 14.28 -20.74 12.40
N ALA A 118 14.83 -20.97 13.60
CA ALA A 118 14.13 -21.70 14.66
C ALA A 118 12.84 -20.97 15.08
N GLU A 119 12.89 -19.63 15.17
CA GLU A 119 11.74 -18.77 15.49
C GLU A 119 10.67 -18.78 14.38
N GLU A 120 11.05 -18.99 13.11
CA GLU A 120 10.08 -18.99 12.00
C GLU A 120 9.10 -20.17 12.07
N GLY A 121 9.49 -21.28 12.70
CA GLY A 121 8.67 -22.47 12.91
C GLY A 121 7.82 -22.48 14.18
N ASP A 122 8.01 -21.51 15.09
CA ASP A 122 7.32 -21.47 16.39
C ASP A 122 5.98 -20.71 16.28
N PRO A 123 4.83 -21.32 16.65
CA PRO A 123 3.53 -20.65 16.69
C PRO A 123 3.45 -19.47 17.68
N VAL A 124 4.20 -19.52 18.79
CA VAL A 124 4.20 -18.52 19.88
C VAL A 124 4.85 -17.21 19.42
N ASP A 125 5.94 -17.31 18.66
CA ASP A 125 6.64 -16.16 18.09
C ASP A 125 5.91 -15.53 16.89
N GLY A 126 4.79 -16.15 16.48
CA GLY A 126 3.98 -15.69 15.36
C GLY A 126 3.42 -14.28 15.51
N ALA A 127 3.09 -13.85 16.74
CA ALA A 127 2.55 -12.51 17.01
C ALA A 127 3.62 -11.42 16.94
N ALA A 128 4.77 -11.62 17.59
CA ALA A 128 5.90 -10.69 17.54
C ALA A 128 6.46 -10.56 16.11
N ARG A 129 6.51 -11.67 15.37
CA ARG A 129 6.83 -11.69 13.93
C ARG A 129 5.82 -10.90 13.11
N ALA A 130 4.52 -11.13 13.33
CA ALA A 130 3.46 -10.46 12.58
C ALA A 130 3.47 -8.95 12.81
N GLU A 131 3.80 -8.50 14.03
CA GLU A 131 4.03 -7.09 14.35
C GLU A 131 5.22 -6.54 13.54
N ARG A 132 6.40 -7.17 13.67
CA ARG A 132 7.65 -6.73 13.04
C ARG A 132 7.54 -6.54 11.52
N TYR A 133 6.78 -7.40 10.85
CA TYR A 133 6.61 -7.36 9.39
C TYR A 133 5.28 -6.77 8.93
N ARG A 134 4.44 -6.25 9.84
CA ARG A 134 3.10 -5.75 9.50
C ARG A 134 3.15 -4.70 8.39
N HIS A 135 4.07 -3.75 8.50
CA HIS A 135 4.21 -2.66 7.53
C HIS A 135 4.72 -3.15 6.17
N LEU A 136 5.61 -4.14 6.13
CA LEU A 136 6.02 -4.78 4.88
C LEU A 136 4.85 -5.55 4.22
N GLN A 137 4.02 -6.22 5.01
CA GLN A 137 2.88 -7.00 4.51
C GLN A 137 1.70 -6.12 4.09
N ARG A 138 1.37 -5.06 4.82
CA ARG A 138 0.16 -4.23 4.59
C ARG A 138 0.41 -2.78 4.16
N GLY A 139 1.49 -2.15 4.64
CA GLY A 139 1.80 -0.74 4.34
C GLY A 139 2.51 -0.48 3.01
N TRP A 140 2.54 0.78 2.58
CA TRP A 140 3.18 1.23 1.35
C TRP A 140 4.56 1.86 1.57
N CYS A 141 4.81 2.29 2.79
CA CYS A 141 6.07 2.83 3.27
C CYS A 141 6.45 2.12 4.58
N PHE A 142 7.73 1.88 4.76
CA PHE A 142 8.32 1.31 5.96
C PHE A 142 9.48 2.19 6.42
N GLY A 143 9.22 3.00 7.43
CA GLY A 143 10.07 4.11 7.82
C GLY A 143 9.55 4.87 9.03
N THR A 144 10.28 5.93 9.37
CA THR A 144 9.88 6.94 10.37
C THR A 144 8.58 7.65 9.94
N ASP A 145 7.92 8.34 10.88
CA ASP A 145 6.70 9.08 10.55
C ASP A 145 7.01 10.38 9.79
N GLU A 146 8.17 10.97 10.04
CA GLU A 146 8.75 12.08 9.30
C GLU A 146 8.96 11.69 7.83
N PHE A 147 9.67 10.59 7.57
CA PHE A 147 9.90 10.08 6.21
C PHE A 147 8.60 9.77 5.46
N LYS A 148 7.60 9.21 6.15
CA LYS A 148 6.27 8.96 5.55
C LYS A 148 5.56 10.25 5.16
N THR A 149 5.76 11.32 5.93
CA THR A 149 5.15 12.63 5.68
C THR A 149 5.83 13.29 4.49
N GLU A 150 7.16 13.29 4.44
CA GLU A 150 7.93 13.83 3.31
C GLU A 150 7.59 13.13 1.99
N LEU A 151 7.57 11.78 1.98
CA LEU A 151 7.18 11.02 0.79
C LEU A 151 5.74 11.28 0.34
N ARG A 152 4.85 11.63 1.27
CA ARG A 152 3.48 11.99 0.94
C ARG A 152 3.45 13.33 0.22
N ASP A 153 4.12 14.33 0.77
CA ASP A 153 4.15 15.67 0.20
C ASP A 153 4.77 15.67 -1.21
N GLU A 154 5.84 14.88 -1.41
CA GLU A 154 6.44 14.67 -2.75
C GLU A 154 5.49 13.97 -3.73
N LEU A 155 4.73 12.98 -3.25
CA LEU A 155 3.74 12.28 -4.05
C LEU A 155 2.61 13.22 -4.44
N ASP A 156 2.12 14.04 -3.52
CA ASP A 156 1.05 15.01 -3.74
C ASP A 156 1.48 16.05 -4.79
N ALA A 157 2.69 16.61 -4.65
CA ALA A 157 3.28 17.53 -5.63
C ALA A 157 3.49 16.89 -7.02
N SER A 158 3.75 15.58 -7.06
CA SER A 158 3.91 14.82 -8.31
C SER A 158 2.57 14.47 -8.95
N LEU A 159 1.52 14.25 -8.15
CA LEU A 159 0.16 13.92 -8.59
C LEU A 159 -0.59 15.14 -9.14
N GLU A 160 -0.26 16.36 -8.70
CA GLU A 160 -0.71 17.57 -9.38
C GLU A 160 -0.25 17.63 -10.86
N LYS A 161 0.82 16.90 -11.20
CA LYS A 161 1.42 16.86 -12.55
C LYS A 161 1.09 15.60 -13.35
N LEU A 162 0.55 14.55 -12.73
CA LEU A 162 0.32 13.23 -13.35
C LEU A 162 -1.15 12.79 -13.25
N ASN A 163 -1.67 12.27 -14.36
CA ASN A 163 -3.07 11.84 -14.49
C ASN A 163 -3.40 10.70 -13.50
N ARG A 164 -4.47 10.87 -12.71
CA ARG A 164 -4.88 10.09 -11.50
C ARG A 164 -5.11 8.57 -11.72
N GLU A 165 -5.04 8.08 -12.95
CA GLU A 165 -5.53 6.76 -13.34
C GLU A 165 -4.56 5.60 -13.01
N SER A 166 -3.27 5.85 -12.80
CA SER A 166 -2.23 4.80 -12.79
C SER A 166 -1.85 4.20 -11.42
N MET A 167 -2.52 4.53 -10.32
CA MET A 167 -2.15 4.02 -8.98
C MET A 167 -3.04 2.88 -8.47
N THR A 168 -2.56 2.03 -7.56
CA THR A 168 -3.40 1.02 -6.86
C THR A 168 -2.88 0.82 -5.43
N GLY A 169 -3.75 0.76 -4.41
CA GLY A 169 -3.38 0.38 -3.03
C GLY A 169 -3.80 1.36 -1.92
N GLU A 170 -3.24 1.20 -0.72
CA GLU A 170 -3.42 2.09 0.44
C GLU A 170 -2.96 3.55 0.26
N PRO A 171 -1.88 3.87 -0.49
CA PRO A 171 -1.53 5.26 -0.81
C PRO A 171 -2.65 5.99 -1.53
N ARG A 172 -3.37 5.27 -2.42
CA ARG A 172 -4.60 5.75 -3.03
C ARG A 172 -5.63 6.03 -1.95
N ARG A 173 -5.97 5.06 -1.10
CA ARG A 173 -7.01 5.24 -0.06
C ARG A 173 -6.74 6.40 0.91
N MET A 174 -5.51 6.58 1.37
CA MET A 174 -5.15 7.68 2.28
C MET A 174 -5.18 9.05 1.59
N HIS A 175 -4.61 9.16 0.39
CA HIS A 175 -4.69 10.38 -0.43
C HIS A 175 -6.13 10.69 -0.85
N ASP A 176 -6.89 9.65 -1.21
CA ASP A 176 -8.30 9.72 -1.60
C ASP A 176 -9.17 10.20 -0.42
N GLU A 177 -8.81 9.86 0.83
CA GLU A 177 -9.53 10.30 2.02
C GLU A 177 -9.24 11.76 2.37
N SER A 178 -7.97 12.20 2.37
CA SER A 178 -7.63 13.62 2.60
C SER A 178 -8.23 14.54 1.53
N GLU A 179 -8.16 14.16 0.26
CA GLU A 179 -8.82 14.87 -0.83
C GLU A 179 -10.35 14.81 -0.70
N ALA A 180 -10.91 13.68 -0.27
CA ALA A 180 -12.34 13.58 0.00
C ALA A 180 -12.81 14.48 1.15
N VAL A 181 -12.02 14.64 2.21
CA VAL A 181 -12.29 15.57 3.30
C VAL A 181 -12.22 17.02 2.80
N ARG A 182 -11.24 17.36 1.95
CA ARG A 182 -11.16 18.69 1.33
C ARG A 182 -12.39 18.99 0.47
N LEU A 183 -12.78 18.06 -0.39
CA LEU A 183 -13.96 18.17 -1.25
C LEU A 183 -15.27 18.18 -0.43
N LEU A 184 -15.34 17.43 0.67
CA LEU A 184 -16.46 17.44 1.62
C LEU A 184 -16.66 18.84 2.20
N ARG A 185 -15.59 19.50 2.65
CA ARG A 185 -15.66 20.87 3.21
C ARG A 185 -16.11 21.88 2.16
N GLN A 186 -15.55 21.81 0.96
CA GLN A 186 -15.90 22.74 -0.12
C GLN A 186 -17.34 22.55 -0.60
N ALA A 187 -17.77 21.30 -0.78
CA ALA A 187 -19.15 21.03 -1.18
C ALA A 187 -20.15 21.43 -0.09
N SER A 188 -19.81 21.21 1.18
CA SER A 188 -20.61 21.64 2.33
C SER A 188 -20.78 23.16 2.37
N ALA A 189 -19.71 23.92 2.11
CA ALA A 189 -19.78 25.38 2.04
C ALA A 189 -20.74 25.88 0.95
N VAL A 190 -20.74 25.24 -0.23
CA VAL A 190 -21.59 25.61 -1.37
C VAL A 190 -23.08 25.40 -1.06
N VAL A 191 -23.40 24.33 -0.35
CA VAL A 191 -24.80 24.02 0.02
C VAL A 191 -25.23 24.65 1.35
N GLY A 192 -24.35 25.39 2.03
CA GLY A 192 -24.62 25.93 3.37
C GLY A 192 -24.86 24.83 4.41
N LEU A 193 -24.10 23.74 4.33
CA LEU A 193 -24.07 22.67 5.33
C LEU A 193 -22.95 22.96 6.34
N ASP A 194 -23.32 23.21 7.59
CA ASP A 194 -22.36 23.22 8.69
C ASP A 194 -22.08 21.77 9.13
N LEU A 195 -20.82 21.35 8.99
CA LEU A 195 -20.37 20.01 9.38
C LEU A 195 -20.33 19.83 10.91
N GLY A 196 -20.28 20.90 11.70
CA GLY A 196 -20.35 20.85 13.16
C GLY A 196 -21.76 20.57 13.68
N GLU A 197 -22.80 20.91 12.90
CA GLU A 197 -24.20 20.70 13.29
C GLU A 197 -24.88 19.57 12.50
N LYS A 198 -24.13 18.84 11.67
CA LYS A 198 -24.67 17.80 10.79
C LYS A 198 -25.49 16.74 11.53
N GLU A 199 -25.18 16.43 12.78
CA GLU A 199 -25.93 15.45 13.59
C GLU A 199 -27.36 15.89 13.91
N ARG A 200 -27.59 17.19 14.05
CA ARG A 200 -28.92 17.78 14.35
C ARG A 200 -29.83 17.79 13.13
N LEU A 201 -29.25 17.69 11.94
CA LEU A 201 -29.98 17.66 10.68
C LEU A 201 -30.52 16.28 10.37
N LYS A 202 -31.68 16.24 9.71
CA LYS A 202 -32.30 14.98 9.24
C LYS A 202 -31.30 14.16 8.44
N LYS A 203 -31.33 12.84 8.59
CA LYS A 203 -30.44 11.92 7.86
C LYS A 203 -30.58 12.02 6.32
N LYS A 204 -31.72 12.55 5.84
CA LYS A 204 -32.05 12.82 4.43
C LYS A 204 -32.15 14.33 4.13
N ASP A 205 -31.41 15.16 4.84
CA ASP A 205 -31.36 16.60 4.54
C ASP A 205 -30.86 16.80 3.10
N PRO A 206 -31.55 17.61 2.26
CA PRO A 206 -31.16 17.81 0.86
C PRO A 206 -29.71 18.27 0.67
N ARG A 207 -29.15 19.03 1.61
CA ARG A 207 -27.75 19.47 1.57
C ARG A 207 -26.80 18.27 1.69
N LYS A 208 -27.07 17.37 2.63
CA LYS A 208 -26.31 16.12 2.79
C LYS A 208 -26.43 15.24 1.55
N GLU A 209 -27.63 15.15 0.96
CA GLU A 209 -27.83 14.36 -0.26
C GLU A 209 -27.00 14.89 -1.45
N VAL A 210 -26.94 16.21 -1.63
CA VAL A 210 -26.12 16.84 -2.68
C VAL A 210 -24.63 16.64 -2.46
N VAL A 211 -24.15 16.82 -1.23
CA VAL A 211 -22.73 16.60 -0.89
C VAL A 211 -22.37 15.13 -1.07
N ALA A 212 -23.23 14.20 -0.64
CA ALA A 212 -23.05 12.77 -0.85
C ALA A 212 -22.98 12.40 -2.34
N TRP A 213 -23.89 12.96 -3.16
CA TRP A 213 -23.88 12.80 -4.61
C TRP A 213 -22.57 13.30 -5.24
N PHE A 214 -22.09 14.46 -4.80
CA PHE A 214 -20.86 15.06 -5.31
C PHE A 214 -19.62 14.24 -4.95
N LEU A 215 -19.48 13.86 -3.68
CA LEU A 215 -18.39 13.00 -3.21
C LEU A 215 -18.38 11.68 -3.96
N ARG A 216 -19.55 11.07 -4.17
CA ARG A 216 -19.65 9.82 -4.91
C ARG A 216 -19.17 9.91 -6.36
N LYS A 217 -19.29 11.08 -7.00
CA LYS A 217 -18.79 11.31 -8.38
C LYS A 217 -17.32 11.69 -8.43
N LYS A 218 -16.78 12.33 -7.39
CA LYS A 218 -15.44 12.94 -7.41
C LYS A 218 -14.41 12.22 -6.57
N THR A 219 -14.82 11.27 -5.74
CA THR A 219 -13.94 10.50 -4.87
C THR A 219 -14.23 9.00 -4.99
N PRO A 220 -13.23 8.14 -4.77
CA PRO A 220 -13.43 6.70 -4.74
C PRO A 220 -13.96 6.19 -3.40
N MET A 221 -14.37 7.09 -2.48
CA MET A 221 -14.80 6.72 -1.14
C MET A 221 -16.02 5.81 -1.14
N GLY A 222 -15.99 4.85 -0.21
CA GLY A 222 -17.08 3.90 0.01
C GLY A 222 -18.34 4.58 0.56
N LEU A 223 -19.50 4.00 0.28
CA LEU A 223 -20.78 4.54 0.74
C LEU A 223 -20.91 4.61 2.27
N GLU A 224 -20.21 3.73 2.99
CA GLU A 224 -20.18 3.73 4.46
C GLU A 224 -19.40 4.93 5.00
N TRP A 225 -18.26 5.24 4.40
CA TRP A 225 -17.49 6.42 4.76
C TRP A 225 -18.30 7.70 4.54
N ILE A 226 -18.92 7.85 3.36
CA ILE A 226 -19.76 9.01 3.04
C ILE A 226 -20.95 9.12 4.02
N ALA A 227 -21.55 7.98 4.40
CA ALA A 227 -22.66 7.96 5.34
C ALA A 227 -22.24 8.39 6.75
N GLY A 228 -21.04 8.03 7.20
CA GLY A 228 -20.46 8.46 8.47
C GLY A 228 -20.13 9.94 8.46
N GLU A 229 -19.38 10.41 7.46
CA GLU A 229 -18.95 11.80 7.36
C GLU A 229 -20.11 12.80 7.29
N LEU A 230 -21.23 12.42 6.68
CA LEU A 230 -22.42 13.27 6.58
C LEU A 230 -23.51 12.94 7.60
N GLU A 231 -23.28 11.97 8.49
CA GLU A 231 -24.27 11.53 9.46
C GLU A 231 -25.62 11.20 8.80
N MET A 232 -25.58 10.32 7.80
CA MET A 232 -26.76 9.88 7.02
C MET A 232 -27.32 8.53 7.49
N GLY A 233 -26.73 7.95 8.54
CA GLY A 233 -27.18 6.70 9.15
C GLY A 233 -26.67 5.45 8.42
N SER A 234 -27.17 5.15 7.24
CA SER A 234 -26.78 3.93 6.51
C SER A 234 -26.37 4.20 5.05
N ARG A 235 -25.53 3.31 4.51
CA ARG A 235 -25.11 3.31 3.09
C ARG A 235 -26.28 3.32 2.11
N ALA A 236 -27.45 2.80 2.51
CA ALA A 236 -28.66 2.82 1.69
C ALA A 236 -29.19 4.25 1.48
N ASN A 237 -29.03 5.16 2.46
CA ASN A 237 -29.42 6.56 2.30
C ASN A 237 -28.50 7.29 1.32
N VAL A 238 -27.19 7.01 1.33
CA VAL A 238 -26.24 7.55 0.33
C VAL A 238 -26.58 7.07 -1.09
N SER A 239 -26.92 5.78 -1.24
CA SER A 239 -27.36 5.22 -2.53
C SER A 239 -28.64 5.87 -3.06
N ARG A 240 -29.62 6.16 -2.18
CA ARG A 240 -30.86 6.86 -2.56
C ARG A 240 -30.62 8.33 -2.87
N ALA A 241 -29.77 9.01 -2.10
CA ALA A 241 -29.41 10.41 -2.32
C ALA A 241 -28.91 10.66 -3.75
N PHE A 242 -28.15 9.71 -4.32
CA PHE A 242 -27.69 9.82 -5.70
C PHE A 242 -28.86 9.94 -6.69
N ARG A 243 -29.86 9.05 -6.60
CA ARG A 243 -31.07 9.10 -7.44
C ARG A 243 -31.91 10.34 -7.16
N ASN A 244 -32.11 10.66 -5.89
CA ASN A 244 -32.88 11.84 -5.49
C ASN A 244 -32.30 13.12 -6.10
N VAL A 245 -30.98 13.30 -6.08
CA VAL A 245 -30.31 14.50 -6.64
C VAL A 245 -30.26 14.48 -8.17
N GLU A 246 -30.17 13.31 -8.80
CA GLU A 246 -30.25 13.20 -10.26
C GLU A 246 -31.66 13.54 -10.79
N ASP A 247 -32.70 13.00 -10.15
CA ASP A 247 -34.10 13.08 -10.62
C ASP A 247 -34.88 14.26 -9.99
N THR A 248 -34.24 15.05 -9.12
CA THR A 248 -34.91 16.13 -8.41
C THR A 248 -35.50 17.19 -9.34
N LYS A 249 -36.68 17.69 -8.98
CA LYS A 249 -37.30 18.88 -9.57
C LYS A 249 -37.09 20.13 -8.72
N ASP A 250 -36.50 19.99 -7.54
CA ASP A 250 -36.24 21.09 -6.63
C ASP A 250 -35.22 22.06 -7.22
N VAL A 251 -35.59 23.34 -7.29
CA VAL A 251 -34.80 24.40 -7.93
C VAL A 251 -33.49 24.65 -7.17
N THR A 252 -33.53 24.59 -5.85
CA THR A 252 -32.38 24.83 -4.96
C THR A 252 -31.38 23.69 -5.09
N VAL A 253 -31.84 22.45 -5.05
CA VAL A 253 -30.98 21.26 -5.25
C VAL A 253 -30.34 21.29 -6.64
N ARG A 254 -31.09 21.67 -7.69
CA ARG A 254 -30.56 21.84 -9.05
C ARG A 254 -29.54 22.97 -9.17
N LYS A 255 -29.68 24.04 -8.37
CA LYS A 255 -28.73 25.16 -8.34
C LYS A 255 -27.40 24.69 -7.74
N TRP A 256 -27.43 24.08 -6.56
CA TRP A 256 -26.23 23.53 -5.91
C TRP A 256 -25.53 22.49 -6.78
N LYS A 257 -26.29 21.58 -7.39
CA LYS A 257 -25.76 20.59 -8.34
C LYS A 257 -24.98 21.28 -9.47
N ARG A 258 -25.56 22.30 -10.09
CA ARG A 258 -24.92 23.07 -11.17
C ARG A 258 -23.67 23.82 -10.70
N GLU A 259 -23.70 24.43 -9.52
CA GLU A 259 -22.53 25.12 -8.94
C GLU A 259 -21.36 24.16 -8.68
N LEU A 260 -21.64 23.00 -8.09
CA LEU A 260 -20.65 21.94 -7.86
C LEU A 260 -20.11 21.35 -9.16
N GLN A 261 -20.94 21.20 -10.20
CA GLN A 261 -20.51 20.75 -11.52
C GLN A 261 -19.58 21.76 -12.21
N LYS A 262 -19.88 23.06 -12.09
CA LYS A 262 -19.06 24.14 -12.66
C LYS A 262 -17.68 24.24 -12.02
N MET A 263 -17.59 24.12 -10.69
CA MET A 263 -16.28 24.19 -10.01
C MET A 263 -15.33 23.05 -10.37
N TYR A 264 -15.83 21.91 -10.87
CA TYR A 264 -15.04 20.69 -11.06
C TYR A 264 -15.15 20.05 -12.45
N GLY A 265 -15.50 20.85 -13.47
CA GLY A 265 -15.36 20.50 -14.88
C GLY A 265 -16.07 19.20 -15.30
N CYS A 266 -17.32 18.98 -14.87
CA CYS A 266 -18.12 17.89 -15.44
C CYS A 266 -18.56 18.26 -16.86
N ALA A 267 -17.83 17.80 -17.88
CA ALA A 267 -18.44 17.53 -19.18
C ALA A 267 -19.51 16.44 -19.00
N HIS A 268 -20.65 16.62 -19.66
CA HIS A 268 -21.82 15.74 -19.58
C HIS A 268 -21.52 14.31 -20.03
#